data_AF-A0A958HHD8-F1
#
_entry.id   AF-A0A958HHD8-F1
#
_cell.length_a   1.000
_cell.length_b   1.000
_cell.length_c   1.000
_cell.angle_alpha   90.00
_cell.angle_beta   90.00
_cell.angle_gamma   90.00
#
_symmetry.space_group_name_H-M   'P 1'
#
loop_
_entity.id
_entity.type
_entity.pdbx_description
1 polymer ?
#
loop_
_entity_poly.entity_id
_entity_poly.type
_entity_poly.pdbx_seq_one_letter_code
_entity_poly.pdbx_strand_id
1 'polypeptide(L)'
;FYPGYTSGALDLQAGPVAGACQMRGNWVLTVENTGTAGWWRFVWNGADNGTGSEYTPRIDGLMGEGLILPSNDLTASDAMSIDSFFFFIPPIPT
;
A
#
# COMPACT_ATOMS: atom_id res chain seq x y z
N PHE A 1 17.91 -3.52 -4.83
CA PHE A 1 16.69 -3.03 -4.17
C PHE A 1 16.31 -4.05 -3.11
N TYR A 2 16.26 -3.66 -1.84
CA TYR A 2 15.83 -4.52 -0.72
C TYR A 2 14.63 -3.87 -0.03
N PRO A 3 13.48 -4.55 0.08
CA PRO A 3 12.34 -4.05 0.85
C PRO A 3 12.70 -3.85 2.33
N GLY A 4 12.26 -2.76 2.97
CA GLY A 4 12.33 -2.59 4.44
C GLY A 4 13.52 -1.82 5.02
N TYR A 5 14.33 -1.11 4.22
CA TYR A 5 15.32 -0.15 4.75
C TYR A 5 14.69 1.23 4.99
N THR A 6 15.27 2.04 5.88
CA THR A 6 14.86 3.42 6.20
C THR A 6 14.98 4.41 5.02
N SER A 7 15.50 3.97 3.87
CA SER A 7 15.49 4.69 2.59
C SER A 7 14.46 4.17 1.59
N GLY A 8 13.60 3.23 2.01
CA GLY A 8 12.51 2.62 1.25
C GLY A 8 11.27 2.39 2.13
N ALA A 9 10.96 3.38 2.97
CA ALA A 9 9.69 3.42 3.68
C ALA A 9 8.56 3.76 2.69
N LEU A 10 7.37 3.20 2.91
CA LEU A 10 6.16 3.62 2.22
C LEU A 10 5.75 5.00 2.75
N ASP A 11 6.48 6.03 2.32
CA ASP A 11 6.24 7.40 2.76
C ASP A 11 5.00 7.98 2.08
N LEU A 12 4.12 8.57 2.89
CA LEU A 12 2.94 9.26 2.41
C LEU A 12 3.18 10.77 2.36
N GLN A 13 2.48 11.44 1.46
CA GLN A 13 2.37 12.90 1.40
C GLN A 13 0.91 13.32 1.29
N ALA A 14 0.64 14.60 1.54
CA ALA A 14 -0.69 15.17 1.31
C ALA A 14 -1.12 14.99 -0.15
N GLY A 15 -2.38 14.58 -0.35
CA GLY A 15 -3.03 14.55 -1.64
C GLY A 15 -3.48 15.94 -2.10
N PRO A 16 -4.12 16.04 -3.28
CA PRO A 16 -4.56 17.30 -3.87
C PRO A 16 -5.79 17.90 -3.19
N VAL A 17 -6.44 17.18 -2.27
CA VAL A 17 -7.63 17.62 -1.53
C VAL A 17 -7.48 17.37 -0.03
N ALA A 18 -8.17 18.15 0.80
CA ALA A 18 -8.11 18.02 2.25
C ALA A 18 -8.58 16.63 2.71
N GLY A 19 -7.80 15.96 3.56
CA GLY A 19 -8.08 14.59 4.02
C GLY A 19 -7.53 13.50 3.09
N ALA A 20 -7.02 13.85 1.91
CA ALA A 20 -6.36 12.87 1.04
C ALA A 20 -4.89 12.66 1.41
N CYS A 21 -4.46 11.41 1.31
CA CYS A 21 -3.06 10.99 1.38
C CYS A 21 -2.71 10.21 0.10
N GLN A 22 -1.49 10.38 -0.38
CA GLN A 22 -0.98 9.67 -1.56
C GLN A 22 0.47 9.21 -1.34
N MET A 23 0.93 8.24 -2.12
CA MET A 23 2.33 7.84 -2.07
C MET A 23 3.27 9.01 -2.37
N ARG A 24 4.43 9.01 -1.70
CA ARG A 24 5.55 9.90 -1.95
C ARG A 24 6.70 9.10 -2.57
N GLY A 25 7.20 9.58 -3.69
CA GLY A 25 8.29 8.92 -4.42
C GLY A 25 7.81 7.68 -5.19
N ASN A 26 8.74 6.77 -5.47
CA ASN A 26 8.45 5.52 -6.17
C ASN A 26 8.38 4.38 -5.16
N TRP A 27 7.22 3.76 -5.04
CA TRP A 27 7.07 2.55 -4.24
C TRP A 27 7.25 1.33 -5.13
N VAL A 28 7.98 0.33 -4.63
CA VAL A 28 8.21 -0.92 -5.34
C VAL A 28 7.76 -2.06 -4.45
N LEU A 29 6.98 -2.97 -5.03
CA LEU A 29 6.63 -4.23 -4.37
C LEU A 29 7.48 -5.37 -4.95
N THR A 30 7.71 -6.38 -4.12
CA THR A 30 8.33 -7.65 -4.52
C THR A 30 7.26 -8.73 -4.44
N VAL A 31 7.04 -9.44 -5.54
CA VAL A 31 6.04 -10.50 -5.62
C VAL A 31 6.62 -11.77 -5.00
N GLU A 32 6.03 -12.24 -3.91
CA GLU A 32 6.44 -13.51 -3.28
C GLU A 32 5.79 -14.73 -3.94
N ASN A 33 4.57 -14.59 -4.48
CA ASN A 33 3.80 -15.69 -5.05
C ASN A 33 3.10 -15.28 -6.36
N THR A 34 3.09 -16.17 -7.35
CA THR A 34 2.38 -15.98 -8.62
C THR A 34 0.86 -16.07 -8.41
N GLY A 35 0.10 -15.18 -9.03
CA GLY A 35 -1.37 -15.17 -8.95
C GLY A 35 -1.96 -13.82 -9.36
N THR A 36 -3.26 -13.63 -9.13
CA THR A 36 -3.94 -12.35 -9.40
C THR A 36 -4.21 -11.62 -8.08
N ALA A 37 -3.75 -10.38 -7.97
CA ALA A 37 -4.03 -9.51 -6.83
C ALA A 37 -5.51 -9.12 -6.80
N GLY A 38 -6.19 -9.40 -5.68
CA GLY A 38 -7.60 -9.02 -5.47
C GLY A 38 -7.81 -7.87 -4.47
N TRP A 39 -6.93 -7.77 -3.48
CA TRP A 39 -7.00 -6.79 -2.40
C TRP A 39 -5.59 -6.43 -1.91
N TRP A 40 -5.47 -5.32 -1.19
CA TRP A 40 -4.25 -4.92 -0.51
C TRP A 40 -4.54 -4.58 0.94
N ARG A 41 -3.47 -4.64 1.74
CA ARG A 41 -3.44 -4.11 3.09
C ARG A 41 -2.16 -3.35 3.34
N PHE A 42 -2.32 -2.14 3.84
CA PHE A 42 -1.23 -1.35 4.37
C PHE A 42 -1.06 -1.67 5.86
N VAL A 43 0.13 -2.10 6.25
CA VAL A 43 0.48 -2.44 7.63
C VAL A 43 1.70 -1.68 8.09
N TRP A 44 1.73 -1.39 9.40
CA TRP A 44 2.80 -0.62 10.03
C TRP A 44 4.16 -1.33 10.04
N ASN A 45 4.25 -2.59 10.50
CA ASN A 45 5.52 -3.33 10.52
C ASN A 45 5.36 -4.82 10.19
N GLY A 46 6.20 -5.30 9.27
CA GLY A 46 6.31 -6.72 8.93
C GLY A 46 5.09 -7.29 8.21
N ALA A 47 5.13 -8.60 8.00
CA ALA A 47 4.01 -9.34 7.43
C ALA A 47 2.84 -9.38 8.42
N ASP A 48 1.62 -9.16 7.92
CA ASP A 48 0.41 -9.21 8.74
C ASP A 48 -0.06 -10.65 8.93
N ASN A 49 -0.23 -11.07 10.18
CA ASN A 49 -0.79 -12.38 10.51
C ASN A 49 -2.33 -12.40 10.50
N GLY A 50 -2.98 -11.25 10.22
CA GLY A 50 -4.43 -11.12 10.13
C GLY A 50 -5.16 -11.12 11.48
N THR A 51 -4.44 -11.08 12.61
CA THR A 51 -5.05 -11.04 13.94
C THR A 51 -5.52 -9.63 14.27
N GLY A 52 -6.77 -9.48 14.71
CA GLY A 52 -7.33 -8.21 15.16
C GLY A 52 -6.46 -7.59 16.26
N SER A 53 -6.19 -6.29 16.17
CA SER A 53 -5.33 -5.58 17.11
C SER A 53 -5.71 -4.10 17.16
N GLU A 54 -5.75 -3.56 18.37
CA GLU A 54 -6.03 -2.15 18.64
C GLU A 54 -4.78 -1.27 18.44
N TYR A 55 -3.60 -1.90 18.37
CA TYR A 55 -2.31 -1.20 18.34
C TYR A 55 -1.62 -1.24 16.98
N THR A 56 -2.14 -2.03 16.04
CA THR A 56 -1.58 -2.14 14.68
C THR A 56 -2.62 -1.64 13.68
N PRO A 57 -2.55 -0.34 13.30
CA PRO A 57 -3.49 0.22 12.34
C PRO A 57 -3.35 -0.51 11.00
N ARG A 58 -4.50 -0.78 10.37
CA ARG A 58 -4.61 -1.42 9.06
C ARG A 58 -5.49 -0.58 8.17
N ILE A 59 -5.11 -0.50 6.90
CA ILE A 59 -5.95 0.06 5.84
C ILE A 59 -6.06 -1.02 4.78
N ASP A 60 -7.28 -1.44 4.53
CA ASP A 60 -7.60 -2.46 3.54
C ASP A 60 -8.31 -1.82 2.36
N GLY A 61 -8.10 -2.37 1.17
CA GLY A 61 -8.84 -1.95 -0.02
C GLY A 61 -8.81 -3.00 -1.11
N LEU A 62 -9.71 -2.87 -2.07
CA LEU A 62 -9.66 -3.66 -3.30
C LEU A 62 -8.56 -3.10 -4.22
N MET A 63 -8.00 -3.97 -5.06
CA MET A 63 -7.19 -3.50 -6.19
C MET A 63 -8.04 -2.56 -7.07
N GLY A 64 -7.47 -1.43 -7.51
CA GLY A 64 -8.18 -0.49 -8.39
C GLY A 64 -8.87 0.68 -7.66
N GLU A 65 -9.09 0.61 -6.35
CA GLU A 65 -9.76 1.67 -5.59
C GLU A 65 -8.77 2.64 -4.93
N GLY A 66 -7.79 2.10 -4.21
CA GLY A 66 -6.78 2.88 -3.50
C GLY A 66 -5.33 2.53 -3.85
N LEU A 67 -5.08 1.33 -4.38
CA LEU A 67 -3.79 0.91 -4.92
C LEU A 67 -3.98 0.50 -6.38
N ILE A 68 -3.18 1.09 -7.27
CA ILE A 68 -3.12 0.73 -8.69
C ILE A 68 -1.76 0.12 -8.97
N LEU A 69 -1.79 -1.07 -9.56
CA LEU A 69 -0.61 -1.75 -10.09
C LEU A 69 -0.63 -1.69 -11.63
N PRO A 70 0.54 -1.74 -12.28
CA PRO A 70 0.65 -1.88 -13.74
C PRO A 70 -0.08 -3.11 -14.29
N SER A 71 -0.15 -4.17 -13.48
CA SER A 71 -0.85 -5.42 -13.75
C SER A 71 -1.29 -6.02 -12.41
N ASN A 72 -2.50 -6.58 -12.37
CA ASN A 72 -2.93 -7.39 -11.23
C ASN A 72 -2.46 -8.85 -11.35
N ASP A 73 -2.02 -9.29 -12.53
CA ASP A 73 -1.39 -10.60 -12.69
C ASP A 73 0.08 -10.49 -12.29
N LEU A 74 0.43 -11.23 -11.23
CA LEU A 74 1.72 -11.21 -10.56
C LEU A 74 2.50 -12.48 -10.86
N THR A 75 3.80 -12.35 -11.10
CA THR A 75 4.73 -13.47 -11.22
C THR A 75 5.74 -13.43 -10.07
N ALA A 76 5.92 -14.55 -9.37
CA ALA A 76 6.85 -14.63 -8.25
C ALA A 76 8.27 -14.17 -8.64
N SER A 77 8.93 -13.49 -7.70
CA SER A 77 10.25 -12.85 -7.84
C SER A 77 10.27 -11.56 -8.68
N ASP A 78 9.17 -11.16 -9.29
CA ASP A 78 9.10 -9.85 -9.97
C ASP A 78 9.19 -8.72 -8.96
N ALA A 79 9.84 -7.64 -9.38
CA ALA A 79 9.78 -6.34 -8.72
C ALA A 79 9.02 -5.38 -9.63
N MET A 80 7.94 -4.80 -9.13
CA MET A 80 7.11 -3.88 -9.89
C MET A 80 6.93 -2.56 -9.15
N SER A 81 7.01 -1.46 -9.90
CA SER A 81 6.68 -0.14 -9.37
C SER A 81 5.16 -0.02 -9.24
N ILE A 82 4.70 0.53 -8.12
CA ILE A 82 3.30 0.87 -7.91
C ILE A 82 2.99 2.11 -8.75
N ASP A 83 1.91 2.06 -9.53
CA ASP A 83 1.53 3.19 -10.38
C ASP A 83 0.95 4.34 -9.56
N SER A 84 0.08 4.02 -8.60
CA SER A 84 -0.44 5.00 -7.66
C SER A 84 -0.96 4.35 -6.38
N PHE A 85 -0.88 5.11 -5.30
CA PHE A 85 -1.55 4.81 -4.05
C PHE A 85 -2.20 6.08 -3.52
N PHE A 86 -3.49 6.00 -3.21
CA PHE A 86 -4.32 7.11 -2.79
C PHE A 86 -5.42 6.65 -1.83
N PHE A 87 -5.60 7.36 -0.73
CA PHE A 87 -6.73 7.12 0.17
C PHE A 87 -7.18 8.41 0.84
N PHE A 88 -8.40 8.38 1.38
CA PHE A 88 -9.03 9.52 2.03
C PHE A 88 -9.31 9.19 3.51
N ILE A 89 -8.80 10.02 4.41
CA ILE A 89 -9.20 10.03 5.82
C ILE A 89 -10.20 11.17 5.98
N PRO A 90 -11.51 10.87 6.10
CA PRO A 90 -12.50 11.93 6.23
C PRO A 90 -12.26 12.74 7.50
N PRO A 91 -12.42 14.07 7.45
CA PRO A 91 -12.37 14.88 8.65
C PRO A 91 -13.50 14.48 9.59
N ILE A 92 -13.24 14.50 10.88
CA ILE A 92 -14.28 14.35 11.90
C ILE A 92 -15.13 15.62 11.84
N PRO A 93 -16.46 15.54 11.65
CA PRO A 93 -17.32 16.72 11.73
C PRO A 93 -17.11 17.41 13.09
N THR A 94 -16.90 18.72 13.06
CA THR A 94 -16.79 19.56 14.27
C THR A 94 -18.10 19.64 15.02
#